data_AF-A0A094Q406-F1
#
_entry.id   AF-A0A094Q406-F1
#
_cell.length_a   1.000
_cell.length_b   1.000
_cell.length_c   1.000
_cell.angle_alpha   90.00
_cell.angle_beta   90.00
_cell.angle_gamma   90.00
#
_symmetry.space_group_name_H-M   'P 1'
#
loop_
_entity.id
_entity.type
_entity.pdbx_description
1 polymer ?
#
loop_
_entity_poly.entity_id
_entity_poly.type
_entity_poly.pdbx_seq_one_letter_code
_entity_poly.pdbx_strand_id
1 'polypeptide(L)'
;MRILKRGILVLSLAIVFISLFSFTNITEIANKPEVEKNLLNGLPGENNQILVVKIDDTKVAHPQIGIEQADVVYVEQVESGLTRLAAIYSFKLPSLIGPIRSARISDIELLAQYGRVGFAYSGAQSKLRPVLASANLENLSAERNPPSIYG
;
A
#
# COMPACT_ATOMS: atom_id res chain seq x y z
N MET A 1 11.56 -63.27 23.29
CA MET A 1 10.68 -62.58 22.30
C MET A 1 9.45 -61.87 22.89
N ARG A 2 8.74 -62.42 23.89
CA ARG A 2 7.51 -61.77 24.43
C ARG A 2 7.74 -60.42 25.13
N ILE A 3 8.86 -60.27 25.84
CA ILE A 3 9.21 -59.04 26.58
C ILE A 3 9.57 -57.90 25.61
N LEU A 4 10.33 -58.20 24.56
CA LEU A 4 10.71 -57.24 23.52
C LEU A 4 9.49 -56.70 22.75
N LYS A 5 8.54 -57.57 22.39
CA LYS A 5 7.28 -57.17 21.74
C LYS A 5 6.40 -56.27 22.62
N ARG A 6 6.37 -56.53 23.93
CA ARG A 6 5.66 -55.67 24.91
C ARG A 6 6.32 -54.31 25.06
N GLY A 7 7.66 -54.26 25.07
CA GLY A 7 8.41 -52.99 25.11
C GLY A 7 8.14 -52.10 23.88
N ILE A 8 8.12 -52.70 22.68
CA ILE A 8 7.81 -51.99 21.43
C ILE A 8 6.37 -51.46 21.43
N LEU A 9 5.41 -52.23 21.94
CA LEU A 9 4.02 -51.82 22.03
C LEU A 9 3.84 -50.60 22.96
N VAL A 10 4.47 -50.63 24.14
CA VAL A 10 4.42 -49.53 25.12
C VAL A 10 5.08 -48.28 24.55
N LEU A 11 6.22 -48.42 23.88
CA LEU A 11 6.92 -47.29 23.25
C LEU A 11 6.06 -46.68 22.13
N SER A 12 5.41 -47.50 21.31
CA SER A 12 4.52 -47.02 20.24
C SER A 12 3.31 -46.29 20.81
N LEU A 13 2.68 -46.82 21.87
CA LEU A 13 1.58 -46.15 22.56
C LEU A 13 2.01 -44.82 23.19
N ALA A 14 3.21 -44.76 23.79
CA ALA A 14 3.75 -43.54 24.37
C ALA A 14 3.99 -42.46 23.31
N ILE A 15 4.54 -42.82 22.15
CA ILE A 15 4.75 -41.88 21.03
C ILE A 15 3.42 -41.34 20.51
N VAL A 16 2.42 -42.21 20.34
CA VAL A 16 1.07 -41.79 19.92
C VAL A 16 0.46 -40.86 20.97
N PHE A 17 0.60 -41.19 22.25
CA PHE A 17 0.08 -40.36 23.34
C PHE A 17 0.77 -38.99 23.41
N ILE A 18 2.09 -38.92 23.23
CA ILE A 18 2.86 -37.67 23.17
C ILE A 18 2.44 -36.84 21.95
N SER A 19 2.24 -37.46 20.78
CA SER A 19 1.75 -36.75 19.59
C SER A 19 0.33 -36.20 19.75
N LEU A 20 -0.51 -36.88 20.53
CA LEU A 20 -1.88 -36.44 20.86
C LEU A 20 -1.92 -35.39 21.97
N PHE A 21 -0.84 -35.19 22.75
CA PHE A 21 -0.76 -34.20 23.82
C PHE A 21 0.06 -32.96 23.46
N SER A 22 0.79 -32.96 22.34
CA SER A 22 1.47 -31.77 21.78
C SER A 22 0.53 -30.65 21.27
N PHE A 23 -0.74 -30.64 21.70
CA PHE A 23 -1.78 -29.66 21.35
C PHE A 23 -1.53 -28.24 21.89
N THR A 24 -0.51 -28.05 22.73
CA THR A 24 -0.18 -26.72 23.30
C THR A 24 0.07 -25.66 22.23
N ASN A 25 0.63 -26.06 21.08
CA ASN A 25 0.90 -25.16 19.96
C ASN A 25 -0.36 -24.75 19.17
N ILE A 26 -1.43 -25.58 19.17
CA ILE A 26 -2.66 -25.29 18.40
C ILE A 26 -3.42 -24.12 19.03
N THR A 27 -3.47 -24.07 20.37
CA THR A 27 -4.05 -22.95 21.11
C THR A 27 -3.32 -21.64 20.87
N GLU A 28 -2.00 -21.67 20.65
CA GLU A 28 -1.20 -20.48 20.40
C GLU A 28 -1.37 -19.95 18.96
N ILE A 29 -1.49 -20.86 17.99
CA ILE A 29 -1.79 -20.52 16.59
C ILE A 29 -3.23 -20.02 16.44
N ALA A 30 -4.19 -20.65 17.12
CA ALA A 30 -5.60 -20.27 17.06
C ALA A 30 -5.90 -18.92 17.73
N ASN A 31 -5.11 -18.54 18.75
CA ASN A 31 -5.27 -17.28 19.46
C ASN A 31 -4.37 -16.16 18.92
N LYS A 32 -3.60 -16.39 17.85
CA LYS A 32 -2.81 -15.33 17.24
C LYS A 32 -3.76 -14.28 16.66
N PRO A 33 -3.75 -13.03 17.16
CA PRO A 33 -4.64 -12.01 16.63
C PRO A 33 -4.36 -11.84 15.15
N GLU A 34 -5.40 -11.95 14.34
CA GLU A 34 -5.32 -11.69 12.90
C GLU A 34 -5.07 -10.19 12.74
N VAL A 35 -3.83 -9.85 12.39
CA VAL A 35 -3.45 -8.46 12.16
C VAL A 35 -4.08 -8.04 10.85
N GLU A 36 -4.85 -6.94 10.88
CA GLU A 36 -5.40 -6.34 9.67
C GLU A 36 -4.28 -6.10 8.65
N LYS A 37 -4.55 -6.46 7.40
CA LYS A 37 -3.61 -6.28 6.30
C LYS A 37 -4.14 -5.19 5.40
N ASN A 38 -3.22 -4.36 4.94
CA ASN A 38 -3.48 -3.39 3.91
C ASN A 38 -3.80 -4.11 2.59
N LEU A 39 -4.88 -3.72 1.94
CA LEU A 39 -5.41 -4.38 0.74
C LEU A 39 -4.52 -4.16 -0.50
N LEU A 40 -3.69 -3.12 -0.50
CA LEU A 40 -2.87 -2.73 -1.66
C LEU A 40 -1.52 -3.43 -1.69
N ASN A 41 -0.93 -3.73 -0.52
CA ASN A 41 0.40 -4.34 -0.42
C ASN A 41 0.47 -5.62 0.43
N GLY A 42 -0.61 -5.99 1.13
CA GLY A 42 -0.68 -7.19 1.97
C GLY A 42 0.14 -7.13 3.26
N LEU A 43 0.75 -5.99 3.57
CA LEU A 43 1.50 -5.76 4.81
C LEU A 43 0.55 -5.43 5.97
N PRO A 44 0.98 -5.62 7.23
CA PRO A 44 0.22 -5.16 8.39
C PRO A 44 -0.09 -3.67 8.33
N GLY A 45 -1.37 -3.30 8.37
CA GLY A 45 -1.80 -1.91 8.26
C GLY A 45 -3.30 -1.76 8.05
N GLU A 46 -3.79 -0.55 8.33
CA GLU A 46 -5.18 -0.16 8.13
C GLU A 46 -5.46 0.19 6.66
N ASN A 47 -6.75 0.24 6.32
CA ASN A 47 -7.26 0.55 4.98
C ASN A 47 -8.01 1.88 4.97
N ASN A 48 -7.29 2.98 5.22
CA ASN A 48 -7.87 4.32 5.25
C ASN A 48 -8.16 4.87 3.84
N GLN A 49 -8.74 6.06 3.81
CA GLN A 49 -9.09 6.75 2.57
C GLN A 49 -7.83 7.03 1.74
N ILE A 50 -7.91 6.74 0.43
CA ILE A 50 -6.74 6.78 -0.44
C ILE A 50 -6.38 8.22 -0.82
N LEU A 51 -5.11 8.56 -0.61
CA LEU A 51 -4.46 9.74 -1.17
C LEU A 51 -3.51 9.31 -2.28
N VAL A 52 -3.60 9.95 -3.43
CA VAL A 52 -2.61 9.82 -4.51
C VAL A 52 -1.91 11.14 -4.74
N VAL A 53 -0.58 11.10 -4.82
CA VAL A 53 0.26 12.27 -5.02
C VAL A 53 1.07 12.11 -6.30
N LYS A 54 0.99 13.11 -7.17
CA LYS A 54 1.78 13.17 -8.41
C LYS A 54 3.17 13.73 -8.14
N ILE A 55 4.21 12.94 -8.36
CA ILE A 55 5.60 13.27 -7.98
C ILE A 55 6.52 13.31 -9.21
N ASP A 56 7.51 14.20 -9.18
CA ASP A 56 8.59 14.29 -10.17
C ASP A 56 9.52 13.06 -10.10
N ASP A 57 9.94 12.55 -11.26
CA ASP A 57 10.94 11.48 -11.38
C ASP A 57 12.10 11.84 -12.34
N THR A 58 12.31 13.14 -12.55
CA THR A 58 13.50 13.61 -13.27
C THR A 58 14.74 13.50 -12.39
N LYS A 59 15.91 13.38 -13.01
CA LYS A 59 17.21 13.31 -12.30
C LYS A 59 17.43 14.44 -11.29
N VAL A 60 16.88 15.63 -11.55
CA VAL A 60 17.03 16.80 -10.67
C VAL A 60 16.08 16.77 -9.48
N ALA A 61 15.04 15.94 -9.53
CA ALA A 61 14.09 15.75 -8.43
C ALA A 61 14.49 14.62 -7.48
N HIS A 62 15.57 13.90 -7.80
CA HIS A 62 16.07 12.84 -6.95
C HIS A 62 16.96 13.40 -5.81
N PRO A 63 16.82 12.89 -4.57
CA PRO A 63 15.82 11.91 -4.14
C PRO A 63 14.43 12.52 -3.91
N GLN A 64 13.37 11.76 -4.22
CA GLN A 64 12.01 12.12 -3.80
C GLN A 64 11.85 11.99 -2.28
N ILE A 65 10.86 12.69 -1.74
CA ILE A 65 10.54 12.70 -0.31
C ILE A 65 9.21 11.97 -0.09
N GLY A 66 9.17 11.08 0.91
CA GLY A 66 7.95 10.44 1.41
C GLY A 66 7.48 9.21 0.63
N ILE A 67 8.12 8.91 -0.51
CA ILE A 67 7.73 7.79 -1.38
C ILE A 67 7.95 6.41 -0.75
N GLU A 68 8.88 6.31 0.20
CA GLU A 68 9.16 5.09 0.95
C GLU A 68 7.99 4.63 1.83
N GLN A 69 7.03 5.52 2.09
CA GLN A 69 5.81 5.21 2.85
C GLN A 69 4.60 4.89 1.97
N ALA A 70 4.75 4.98 0.65
CA ALA A 70 3.66 4.69 -0.27
C ALA A 70 3.34 3.19 -0.25
N ASP A 71 2.05 2.87 -0.27
CA ASP A 71 1.57 1.49 -0.37
C ASP A 71 1.75 0.95 -1.79
N VAL A 72 1.57 1.81 -2.80
CA VAL A 72 1.78 1.50 -4.22
C VAL A 72 2.42 2.70 -4.92
N VAL A 73 3.36 2.44 -5.83
CA VAL A 73 3.97 3.46 -6.69
C VAL A 73 3.82 3.03 -8.14
N TYR A 74 3.17 3.87 -8.94
CA TYR A 74 3.17 3.75 -10.39
C TYR A 74 4.24 4.63 -11.00
N VAL A 75 4.92 4.12 -12.02
CA VAL A 75 5.81 4.90 -12.88
C VAL A 75 5.08 5.16 -14.19
N GLU A 76 4.81 6.42 -14.47
CA GLU A 76 4.14 6.86 -15.70
C GLU A 76 5.11 7.60 -16.59
N GLN A 77 5.19 7.18 -17.85
CA GLN A 77 5.88 7.95 -18.86
C GLN A 77 5.06 9.19 -19.23
N VAL A 78 5.71 10.34 -19.25
CA VAL A 78 5.17 11.63 -19.70
C VAL A 78 5.94 12.12 -20.93
N GLU A 79 5.82 13.40 -21.28
CA GLU A 79 6.44 13.93 -22.50
C GLU A 79 7.96 13.80 -22.51
N SER A 80 8.50 13.76 -23.74
CA SER A 80 9.95 13.74 -23.99
C SER A 80 10.70 12.58 -23.34
N GLY A 81 9.99 11.48 -23.04
CA GLY A 81 10.60 10.28 -22.42
C GLY A 81 10.90 10.44 -20.93
N LEU A 82 10.39 11.48 -20.28
CA LEU A 82 10.51 11.66 -18.84
C LEU A 82 9.48 10.78 -18.12
N THR A 83 9.72 10.50 -16.84
CA THR A 83 8.81 9.78 -15.96
C THR A 83 8.24 10.68 -14.87
N ARG A 84 7.08 10.28 -14.36
CA ARG A 84 6.44 10.82 -13.15
C ARG A 84 5.93 9.65 -12.34
N LEU A 85 5.79 9.86 -11.04
CA LEU A 85 5.28 8.84 -10.13
C LEU A 85 3.87 9.21 -9.68
N ALA A 86 3.00 8.22 -9.56
CA ALA A 86 1.77 8.32 -8.79
C ALA A 86 1.94 7.45 -7.54
N ALA A 87 2.21 8.10 -6.41
CA ALA A 87 2.40 7.44 -5.12
C ALA A 87 1.08 7.40 -4.36
N ILE A 88 0.66 6.20 -3.97
CA ILE A 88 -0.63 5.89 -3.34
C ILE A 88 -0.41 5.60 -1.87
N TYR A 89 -1.17 6.28 -1.01
CA TYR A 89 -1.14 6.13 0.43
C TYR A 89 -2.54 5.81 0.94
N SER A 90 -2.63 4.79 1.78
CA SER A 90 -3.86 4.28 2.39
C SER A 90 -3.67 3.90 3.87
N PHE A 91 -2.43 3.82 4.36
CA PHE A 91 -2.16 3.62 5.78
C PHE A 91 -1.37 4.77 6.41
N LYS A 92 -0.10 4.95 6.03
CA LYS A 92 0.78 5.97 6.61
C LYS A 92 0.97 7.12 5.64
N LEU A 93 0.75 8.34 6.13
CA LEU A 93 1.04 9.56 5.39
C LEU A 93 2.38 10.16 5.86
N PRO A 94 3.28 10.49 4.93
CA PRO A 94 4.53 11.14 5.29
C PRO A 94 4.30 12.58 5.74
N SER A 95 5.19 13.08 6.60
CA SER A 95 5.16 14.48 7.04
C SER A 95 5.48 15.47 5.91
N LEU A 96 6.23 15.02 4.90
CA LEU A 96 6.59 15.79 3.72
C LEU A 96 6.61 14.87 2.50
N ILE A 97 6.14 15.38 1.35
CA ILE A 97 6.06 14.60 0.12
C ILE A 97 6.30 15.47 -1.12
N GLY A 98 7.09 14.97 -2.07
CA GLY A 98 7.34 15.66 -3.33
C GLY A 98 8.69 15.33 -3.97
N PRO A 99 9.14 16.10 -4.98
CA PRO A 99 8.50 17.31 -5.51
C PRO A 99 7.20 17.04 -6.27
N ILE A 100 6.14 17.79 -5.99
CA ILE A 100 4.81 17.57 -6.58
C ILE A 100 4.74 18.15 -8.01
N ARG A 101 4.02 17.44 -8.89
CA ARG A 101 3.93 17.76 -10.32
C ARG A 101 2.52 17.79 -10.85
N SER A 102 2.42 18.27 -12.09
CA SER A 102 1.16 18.48 -12.77
C SER A 102 0.46 17.17 -13.13
N ALA A 103 -0.86 17.17 -12.98
CA ALA A 103 -1.73 16.07 -13.39
C ALA A 103 -1.79 15.91 -14.91
N ARG A 104 -2.06 14.68 -15.34
CA ARG A 104 -2.19 14.20 -16.72
C ARG A 104 -3.48 13.42 -16.90
N ILE A 105 -3.85 13.20 -18.16
CA ILE A 105 -5.05 12.42 -18.48
C ILE A 105 -4.91 10.96 -18.04
N SER A 106 -3.70 10.40 -18.10
CA SER A 106 -3.37 9.05 -17.63
C SER A 106 -3.66 8.86 -16.14
N ASP A 107 -3.50 9.92 -15.34
CA ASP A 107 -3.85 9.87 -13.91
C ASP A 107 -5.33 9.55 -13.72
N ILE A 108 -6.22 10.14 -14.51
CA ILE A 108 -7.67 9.91 -14.37
C ILE A 108 -8.02 8.45 -14.66
N GLU A 109 -7.41 7.87 -15.69
CA GLU A 109 -7.60 6.47 -16.06
C GLU A 109 -7.05 5.52 -14.99
N LEU A 110 -5.87 5.83 -14.45
CA LEU A 110 -5.23 5.07 -13.38
C LEU A 110 -6.08 5.10 -12.09
N LEU A 111 -6.47 6.31 -11.66
CA LEU A 111 -7.15 6.54 -10.39
C LEU A 111 -8.57 5.99 -10.35
N ALA A 112 -9.23 5.83 -11.50
CA ALA A 112 -10.56 5.23 -11.60
C ALA A 112 -10.64 3.81 -11.01
N GLN A 113 -9.51 3.10 -10.93
CA GLN A 113 -9.41 1.75 -10.37
C GLN A 113 -9.56 1.72 -8.85
N TYR A 114 -9.42 2.87 -8.19
CA TYR A 114 -9.40 3.02 -6.72
C TYR A 114 -10.69 3.63 -6.16
N GLY A 115 -11.73 3.80 -6.98
CA GLY A 115 -12.96 4.47 -6.56
C GLY A 115 -12.78 5.99 -6.47
N ARG A 116 -13.25 6.61 -5.37
CA ARG A 116 -13.09 8.05 -5.13
C ARG A 116 -11.90 8.30 -4.22
N VAL A 117 -10.87 8.96 -4.75
CA VAL A 117 -9.59 9.19 -4.06
C VAL A 117 -9.29 10.69 -3.92
N GLY A 118 -8.49 11.05 -2.92
CA GLY A 118 -7.84 12.35 -2.87
C GLY A 118 -6.71 12.42 -3.88
N PHE A 119 -6.69 13.43 -4.75
CA PHE A 119 -5.62 13.59 -5.74
C PHE A 119 -4.88 14.91 -5.56
N ALA A 120 -3.61 14.82 -5.15
CA ALA A 120 -2.71 15.94 -4.91
C ALA A 120 -1.73 16.11 -6.08
N TYR A 121 -1.74 17.31 -6.67
CA TYR A 121 -0.93 17.68 -7.83
C TYR A 121 -0.70 19.20 -7.85
N SER A 122 0.34 19.66 -8.54
CA SER A 122 0.76 21.07 -8.49
C SER A 122 0.08 21.96 -9.53
N GLY A 123 -0.52 21.37 -10.56
CA GLY A 123 -1.29 22.07 -11.58
C GLY A 123 -1.74 21.14 -12.70
N ALA A 124 -2.42 21.68 -13.70
CA ALA A 124 -2.83 20.89 -14.87
C ALA A 124 -2.85 21.76 -16.13
N GLN A 125 -2.73 21.13 -17.30
CA GLN A 125 -2.96 21.82 -18.56
C GLN A 125 -4.38 22.39 -18.58
N SER A 126 -4.57 23.62 -19.09
CA SER A 126 -5.88 24.29 -19.04
C SER A 126 -7.04 23.47 -19.62
N LYS A 127 -6.80 22.71 -20.69
CA LYS A 127 -7.80 21.82 -21.30
C LYS A 127 -8.16 20.60 -20.43
N LEU A 128 -7.28 20.19 -19.51
CA LEU A 128 -7.50 19.06 -18.61
C LEU A 128 -8.31 19.45 -17.37
N ARG A 129 -8.29 20.73 -16.95
CA ARG A 129 -9.00 21.18 -15.74
C ARG A 129 -10.49 20.83 -15.71
N PRO A 130 -11.28 21.00 -16.79
CA PRO A 130 -12.69 20.58 -16.80
C PRO A 130 -12.85 19.07 -16.61
N VAL A 131 -11.95 18.28 -17.20
CA VAL A 131 -11.96 16.82 -17.08
C VAL A 131 -11.68 16.40 -15.63
N LEU A 132 -10.65 16.98 -15.01
CA LEU A 132 -10.34 16.76 -13.58
C LEU A 132 -11.50 17.17 -12.67
N ALA A 133 -12.18 18.28 -12.97
CA ALA A 133 -13.32 18.73 -12.18
C ALA A 133 -14.55 17.81 -12.33
N SER A 134 -14.70 17.13 -13.47
CA SER A 134 -15.78 16.16 -13.71
C SER A 134 -15.45 14.73 -13.28
N ALA A 135 -14.18 14.43 -12.99
CA ALA A 135 -13.74 13.10 -12.65
C ALA A 135 -14.15 12.71 -11.21
N ASN A 136 -14.23 11.41 -10.93
CA ASN A 136 -14.55 10.87 -9.61
C ASN A 136 -13.35 10.96 -8.64
N LEU A 137 -12.89 12.17 -8.37
CA LEU A 137 -11.74 12.45 -7.50
C LEU A 137 -12.03 13.66 -6.61
N GLU A 138 -11.45 13.64 -5.41
CA GLU A 138 -11.36 14.81 -4.55
C GLU A 138 -10.15 15.63 -4.99
N ASN A 139 -10.40 16.85 -5.46
CA ASN A 139 -9.35 17.70 -6.01
C ASN A 139 -8.60 18.39 -4.88
N LEU A 140 -7.49 17.79 -4.45
CA LEU A 140 -6.66 18.33 -3.39
C LEU A 140 -5.60 19.30 -3.90
N SER A 141 -5.53 19.61 -5.20
CA SER A 141 -4.42 20.32 -5.86
C SER A 141 -3.97 21.63 -5.21
N ALA A 142 -2.71 21.99 -5.45
CA ALA A 142 -2.12 23.25 -5.00
C ALA A 142 -2.79 24.49 -5.64
N GLU A 143 -3.54 24.30 -6.73
CA GLU A 143 -4.33 25.38 -7.35
C GLU A 143 -5.56 25.76 -6.50
N ARG A 144 -6.05 24.84 -5.65
CA ARG A 144 -7.28 25.00 -4.86
C ARG A 144 -7.04 25.05 -3.35
N ASN A 145 -5.87 24.62 -2.90
CA ASN A 145 -5.55 24.43 -1.50
C ASN A 145 -4.30 25.25 -1.12
N PRO A 146 -4.22 25.72 0.13
CA PRO A 146 -3.11 26.55 0.57
C PRO A 146 -1.79 25.77 0.57
N PRO A 147 -0.64 26.46 0.45
CA PRO A 147 0.68 25.85 0.58
C PRO A 147 0.90 25.09 1.90
N SER A 148 0.10 25.33 2.95
CA SER A 148 0.22 24.56 4.19
C SER A 148 -0.02 23.05 4.04
N ILE A 149 -0.67 22.62 2.93
CA ILE A 149 -0.88 21.20 2.58
C ILE A 149 0.24 20.69 1.65
N TYR A 150 1.02 21.61 1.08
CA TYR A 150 2.02 21.39 0.04
C TYR A 150 3.36 21.96 0.50
N GLY A 151 4.22 21.12 1.06
CA GLY A 151 5.52 21.53 1.62
C GLY A 151 6.44 22.28 0.66
#